data_AF-A0A841FQX7-F1
#
_entry.id   AF-A0A841FQX7-F1
#
_cell.length_a   1.000
_cell.length_b   1.000
_cell.length_c   1.000
_cell.angle_alpha   90.00
_cell.angle_beta   90.00
_cell.angle_gamma   90.00
#
_symmetry.space_group_name_H-M   'P 1'
#
loop_
_entity.id
_entity.type
_entity.pdbx_description
1 polymer ?
#
loop_
_entity_poly.entity_id
_entity_poly.type
_entity_poly.pdbx_seq_one_letter_code
_entity_poly.pdbx_strand_id
1 'polypeptide(L)'
;MSSIDELSGLLHATESRLNDALSAANAAREAGEQLTGILQGVGDDGSAARTRTVIDGIDTVLNTISATESDVSNLRGQAQAIRS
;
A
#
# COMPACT_ATOMS: atom_id res chain seq x y z
N MET A 1 -5.36 31.32 6.22
CA MET A 1 -4.52 30.18 5.81
C MET A 1 -4.18 30.38 4.34
N SER A 2 -2.90 30.22 3.98
CA SER A 2 -2.48 30.26 2.57
C SER A 2 -2.91 28.97 1.88
N SER A 3 -3.21 29.00 0.57
CA SER A 3 -3.48 27.79 -0.23
C SER A 3 -2.34 26.75 -0.14
N ILE A 4 -1.12 27.20 0.18
CA ILE A 4 0.05 26.34 0.41
C ILE A 4 -0.03 25.58 1.75
N ASP A 5 -0.62 26.18 2.79
CA ASP A 5 -0.85 25.50 4.07
C ASP A 5 -1.87 24.37 3.93
N GLU A 6 -2.94 24.65 3.19
CA GLU A 6 -3.99 23.68 2.89
C GLU A 6 -3.44 22.52 2.06
N LEU A 7 -2.67 22.80 1.01
CA LEU A 7 -2.00 21.78 0.21
C LEU A 7 -1.06 20.91 1.05
N SER A 8 -0.28 21.52 1.95
CA SER A 8 0.64 20.80 2.85
C SER A 8 -0.12 19.85 3.78
N GLY A 9 -1.27 20.30 4.31
CA GLY A 9 -2.15 19.45 5.14
C GLY A 9 -2.74 18.27 4.37
N LEU A 10 -3.16 18.49 3.12
CA LEU A 10 -3.69 17.43 2.26
C LEU A 10 -2.63 16.38 1.88
N LEU A 11 -1.39 16.82 1.61
CA LEU A 11 -0.28 15.90 1.33
C LEU A 11 0.04 15.05 2.57
N HIS A 12 0.10 15.66 3.76
CA HIS A 12 0.33 14.92 5.00
C HIS A 12 -0.77 13.90 5.29
N ALA A 13 -2.04 14.27 5.09
CA ALA A 13 -3.16 13.33 5.25
C ALA A 13 -3.09 12.18 4.24
N THR A 14 -2.65 12.45 3.02
CA THR A 14 -2.44 11.42 1.99
C THR A 14 -1.32 10.46 2.38
N GLU A 15 -0.18 10.96 2.86
CA GLU A 15 0.93 10.13 3.37
C GLU A 15 0.46 9.20 4.50
N SER A 16 -0.32 9.72 5.46
CA SER A 16 -0.87 8.89 6.55
C SER A 16 -1.75 7.76 6.01
N ARG A 17 -2.66 8.05 5.07
CA ARG A 17 -3.55 7.04 4.49
C ARG A 17 -2.82 5.99 3.67
N LEU A 18 -1.75 6.38 2.97
CA LEU A 18 -0.92 5.44 2.22
C LEU A 18 -0.19 4.48 3.17
N ASN A 19 0.35 4.98 4.28
CA ASN A 19 0.97 4.13 5.31
C ASN A 19 -0.03 3.14 5.93
N ASP A 20 -1.26 3.58 6.22
CA ASP A 20 -2.32 2.70 6.72
C ASP A 20 -2.67 1.60 5.69
N ALA A 21 -2.80 1.97 4.42
CA ALA A 21 -3.06 1.03 3.32
C ALA A 21 -1.91 0.04 3.13
N LEU A 22 -0.66 0.51 3.21
CA LEU A 22 0.54 -0.32 3.12
C LEU A 22 0.55 -1.38 4.24
N SER A 23 0.27 -0.96 5.47
CA SER A 23 0.19 -1.85 6.63
C SER A 23 -0.90 -2.91 6.46
N ALA A 24 -2.11 -2.49 6.04
CA ALA A 24 -3.23 -3.40 5.81
C ALA A 24 -2.95 -4.41 4.69
N ALA A 25 -2.35 -3.96 3.58
CA ALA A 25 -2.00 -4.83 2.45
C ALA A 25 -0.93 -5.86 2.84
N ASN A 26 0.10 -5.46 3.59
CA ASN A 26 1.10 -6.40 4.10
C ASN A 26 0.49 -7.45 5.04
N ALA A 27 -0.39 -7.06 5.95
CA ALA A 27 -1.07 -7.99 6.84
C ALA A 27 -1.94 -9.00 6.05
N ALA A 28 -2.63 -8.54 5.01
CA ALA A 28 -3.41 -9.43 4.13
C ALA A 28 -2.52 -10.40 3.35
N ARG A 29 -1.35 -9.94 2.87
CA ARG A 29 -0.34 -10.75 2.19
C ARG A 29 0.15 -11.90 3.09
N GLU A 30 0.56 -11.56 4.31
CA GLU A 30 1.05 -12.54 5.31
C GLU A 30 -0.02 -13.56 5.69
N ALA A 31 -1.26 -13.12 5.92
CA ALA A 31 -2.38 -14.02 6.20
C ALA A 31 -2.64 -14.97 5.02
N GLY A 32 -2.56 -14.48 3.78
CA GLY A 32 -2.66 -15.29 2.57
C GLY A 32 -1.55 -16.34 2.47
N GLU A 33 -0.30 -15.98 2.76
CA GLU A 33 0.84 -16.91 2.77
C GLU A 33 0.64 -18.04 3.79
N GLN A 34 0.19 -17.70 5.01
CA GLN A 34 -0.11 -18.69 6.05
C GLN A 34 -1.24 -19.64 5.62
N LEU A 35 -2.34 -19.09 5.09
CA LEU A 35 -3.47 -19.89 4.61
C LEU A 35 -3.04 -20.82 3.47
N THR A 36 -2.19 -20.34 2.57
CA THR A 36 -1.65 -21.14 1.47
C THR A 36 -0.86 -22.35 2.00
N GLY A 37 -0.02 -22.16 3.03
CA GLY A 37 0.70 -23.26 3.68
C GLY A 37 -0.22 -24.28 4.35
N ILE A 38 -1.28 -23.82 5.02
CA ILE A 38 -2.30 -24.70 5.64
C ILE A 38 -3.01 -25.54 4.57
N LEU A 39 -3.45 -24.91 3.48
CA LEU A 39 -4.18 -25.58 2.40
C LEU A 39 -3.33 -26.64 1.70
N GLN A 40 -2.04 -26.34 1.46
CA GLN A 40 -1.09 -27.33 0.95
C GLN A 40 -0.87 -28.48 1.95
N GLY A 41 -0.79 -28.19 3.25
CA GLY A 41 -0.63 -29.20 4.30
C GLY A 41 -1.80 -30.18 4.41
N VAL A 42 -3.02 -29.77 4.04
CA VAL A 42 -4.21 -30.63 4.00
C VAL A 42 -4.48 -31.23 2.61
N GLY A 43 -3.65 -30.94 1.61
CA GLY A 43 -3.77 -31.44 0.24
C GLY A 43 -4.83 -30.74 -0.62
N ASP A 44 -5.30 -29.55 -0.23
CA ASP A 44 -6.22 -28.73 -1.04
C ASP A 44 -5.44 -27.75 -1.95
N ASP A 45 -4.78 -28.33 -2.95
CA ASP A 45 -3.94 -27.58 -3.90
C ASP A 45 -4.75 -26.55 -4.72
N GLY A 46 -6.03 -26.85 -4.98
CA GLY A 46 -6.92 -25.94 -5.72
C GLY A 46 -7.21 -24.66 -4.95
N SER A 47 -7.50 -24.77 -3.66
CA SER A 47 -7.66 -23.59 -2.79
C SER A 47 -6.32 -22.87 -2.58
N ALA A 48 -5.22 -23.61 -2.43
CA ALA A 48 -3.89 -22.99 -2.31
C ALA A 48 -3.52 -22.15 -3.56
N ALA A 49 -3.83 -22.64 -4.76
CA ALA A 49 -3.61 -21.90 -6.01
C ALA A 49 -4.45 -20.61 -6.09
N ARG A 50 -5.73 -20.69 -5.67
CA ARG A 50 -6.62 -19.51 -5.59
C ARG A 50 -6.12 -18.48 -4.60
N THR A 51 -5.69 -18.91 -3.41
CA THR A 51 -5.12 -18.01 -2.40
C THR A 51 -3.87 -17.31 -2.93
N ARG A 52 -3.00 -18.03 -3.65
CA ARG A 52 -1.81 -17.45 -4.28
C ARG A 52 -2.15 -16.38 -5.33
N THR A 53 -3.20 -16.58 -6.12
CA THR A 53 -3.70 -15.55 -7.06
C THR A 53 -4.14 -14.27 -6.33
N VAL A 54 -4.73 -14.39 -5.14
CA VAL A 54 -5.10 -13.22 -4.32
C VAL A 54 -3.85 -12.51 -3.80
N ILE A 55 -2.83 -13.26 -3.36
CA ILE A 55 -1.54 -12.69 -2.92
C ILE A 55 -0.88 -11.91 -4.06
N ASP A 56 -0.84 -12.45 -5.29
CA ASP A 56 -0.27 -11.75 -6.46
C ASP A 56 -1.01 -10.42 -6.74
N GLY A 57 -2.33 -10.40 -6.51
CA GLY A 57 -3.14 -9.18 -6.56
C GLY A 57 -2.75 -8.18 -5.47
N ILE A 58 -2.48 -8.64 -4.25
CA ILE A 58 -2.01 -7.80 -3.13
C ILE A 58 -0.63 -7.22 -3.44
N ASP A 59 0.29 -8.00 -4.04
CA ASP A 59 1.61 -7.51 -4.44
C ASP A 59 1.51 -6.39 -5.49
N THR A 60 0.54 -6.49 -6.40
CA THR A 60 0.23 -5.41 -7.36
C THR A 60 -0.26 -4.14 -6.65
N VAL A 61 -1.12 -4.28 -5.64
CA VAL A 61 -1.60 -3.16 -4.82
C VAL A 61 -0.44 -2.53 -4.04
N LEU A 62 0.42 -3.33 -3.41
CA LEU A 62 1.60 -2.85 -2.69
C LEU A 62 2.53 -2.01 -3.58
N ASN A 63 2.82 -2.50 -4.79
CA ASN A 63 3.62 -1.75 -5.77
C ASN A 63 2.96 -0.41 -6.16
N THR A 64 1.63 -0.39 -6.29
CA THR A 64 0.87 0.83 -6.59
C THR A 64 0.94 1.84 -5.44
N ILE A 65 0.83 1.37 -4.18
CA ILE A 65 0.96 2.20 -2.98
C ILE A 65 2.36 2.83 -2.94
N SER A 66 3.42 2.03 -3.10
CA SER A 66 4.80 2.54 -3.07
C SER A 66 5.09 3.57 -4.18
N ALA A 67 4.55 3.37 -5.38
CA ALA A 67 4.64 4.36 -6.45
C ALA A 67 3.93 5.67 -6.05
N THR A 68 2.74 5.57 -5.45
CA THR A 68 1.97 6.73 -4.99
C THR A 68 2.68 7.48 -3.85
N GLU A 69 3.31 6.78 -2.90
CA GLU A 69 4.11 7.39 -1.84
C GLU A 69 5.28 8.22 -2.41
N SER A 70 5.95 7.69 -3.44
CA SER A 70 7.00 8.42 -4.15
C SER A 70 6.48 9.71 -4.79
N ASP A 71 5.33 9.66 -5.47
CA ASP A 71 4.71 10.83 -6.09
C ASP A 71 4.30 11.89 -5.05
N VAL A 72 3.74 11.47 -3.92
CA VAL A 72 3.36 12.38 -2.83
C VAL A 72 4.60 13.04 -2.21
N SER A 73 5.69 12.29 -2.01
CA SER A 73 6.97 12.85 -1.54
C SER A 73 7.52 13.91 -2.50
N ASN A 74 7.47 13.66 -3.81
CA ASN A 74 7.88 14.61 -4.85
C ASN A 74 7.04 15.90 -4.81
N LEU A 75 5.71 15.78 -4.74
CA LEU A 75 4.81 16.93 -4.64
C LEU A 75 5.07 17.76 -3.37
N ARG A 76 5.37 17.10 -2.24
CA ARG A 76 5.72 17.79 -1.01
C ARG A 76 7.01 18.59 -1.14
N GLY A 77 8.04 18.04 -1.80
CA GLY A 77 9.28 18.76 -2.11
C GLY A 77 9.04 19.98 -3.00
N GLN A 78 8.20 19.87 -4.02
CA GLN A 78 7.83 21.00 -4.88
C GLN A 78 7.06 22.08 -4.11
N ALA A 79 6.11 21.70 -3.26
CA ALA A 79 5.36 22.65 -2.44
C ALA A 79 6.26 23.42 -1.46
N GLN A 80 7.28 22.76 -0.90
CA GLN A 80 8.29 23.42 -0.05
C GLN A 80 9.14 24.42 -0.84
N ALA A 81 9.57 24.08 -2.06
CA ALA A 81 10.37 24.96 -2.90
C ALA A 81 9.62 26.23 -3.37
N ILE A 82 8.29 26.18 -3.52
CA ILE A 82 7.48 27.37 -3.83
C ILE A 82 7.41 28.33 -2.63
N ARG A 83 7.59 27.81 -1.41
CA ARG A 83 7.42 28.53 -0.16
C ARG A 83 8.69 29.28 0.29
N SER A 84 9.85 28.86 -0.21
CA SER A 84 11.19 29.46 0.00
C SER A 84 11.45 30.60 -0.97
#